data_AF-A0A832UV82-F1
#
_entry.id   AF-A0A832UV82-F1
#
_cell.length_a   1.000
_cell.length_b   1.000
_cell.length_c   1.000
_cell.angle_alpha   90.00
_cell.angle_beta   90.00
_cell.angle_gamma   90.00
#
_symmetry.space_group_name_H-M   'P 1'
#
loop_
_entity.id
_entity.type
_entity.pdbx_description
1 polymer ?
#
loop_
_entity_poly.entity_id
_entity_poly.type
_entity_poly.pdbx_seq_one_letter_code
_entity_poly.pdbx_strand_id
1 'polypeptide(L)'
;MFMQREGECHSCGECCQTVNMTVVRDITLRQHGNLEELQRYLSYRGIRVVGDDEKRNQLYYSMDVPCRELTADNRCRVHDSPEKPLICNRFPETKEDIEDIKNCGFRFSPVLPRHPVRD
;
A
#
# COMPACT_ATOMS: atom_id res chain seq x y z
N MET A 1 0.19 0.41 19.10
CA MET A 1 0.00 -1.04 18.94
C MET A 1 0.73 -1.43 17.66
N PHE A 2 1.71 -2.34 17.75
CA PHE A 2 2.45 -2.80 16.57
C PHE A 2 1.64 -3.89 15.87
N MET A 3 1.60 -3.85 14.54
CA MET A 3 0.95 -4.88 13.71
C MET A 3 2.04 -5.74 13.07
N GLN A 4 1.87 -7.05 13.09
CA GLN A 4 2.74 -8.01 12.40
C GLN A 4 2.05 -8.51 11.15
N ARG A 5 2.77 -8.48 10.02
CA ARG A 5 2.35 -9.08 8.76
C ARG A 5 2.53 -10.60 8.83
N GLU A 6 1.47 -11.33 8.56
CA GLU A 6 1.43 -12.79 8.55
C GLU A 6 0.87 -13.29 7.21
N GLY A 7 1.16 -14.56 6.89
CA GLY A 7 0.70 -15.19 5.64
C GLY A 7 1.74 -15.13 4.52
N GLU A 8 1.28 -15.44 3.32
CA GLU A 8 2.14 -15.54 2.13
C GLU A 8 1.43 -15.02 0.88
N CYS A 9 2.23 -14.67 -0.13
CA CYS A 9 1.68 -14.32 -1.42
C CYS A 9 1.12 -15.60 -2.07
N HIS A 10 -0.10 -15.55 -2.57
CA HIS A 10 -0.75 -16.64 -3.33
C HIS A 10 -1.16 -16.20 -4.75
N SER A 11 -0.53 -15.15 -5.27
CA SER A 11 -0.75 -14.60 -6.62
C SER A 11 -2.18 -14.07 -6.85
N CYS A 12 -2.74 -13.29 -5.92
CA CYS A 12 -4.06 -12.67 -6.06
C CYS A 12 -4.13 -11.47 -7.02
N GLY A 13 -3.00 -10.98 -7.53
CA GLY A 13 -2.97 -9.88 -8.51
C GLY A 13 -3.19 -8.46 -7.96
N GLU A 14 -3.61 -8.32 -6.70
CA GLU A 14 -4.02 -7.04 -6.13
C GLU A 14 -2.89 -5.99 -6.06
N CYS A 15 -1.67 -6.42 -5.73
CA CYS A 15 -0.48 -5.56 -5.73
C CYS A 15 -0.08 -5.03 -7.11
N CYS A 16 -0.70 -5.56 -8.17
CA CYS A 16 -0.42 -5.22 -9.56
C CYS A 16 -1.47 -4.29 -10.18
N GLN A 17 -2.51 -3.91 -9.42
CA GLN A 17 -3.61 -3.07 -9.90
C GLN A 17 -3.35 -1.58 -9.62
N THR A 18 -2.94 -1.26 -8.39
CA THR A 18 -2.69 0.12 -7.96
C THR A 18 -1.38 0.21 -7.20
N VAL A 19 -0.76 1.39 -7.25
CA VAL A 19 0.34 1.76 -6.37
C VAL A 19 -0.19 2.80 -5.40
N ASN A 20 -0.12 2.47 -4.11
CA ASN A 20 -0.48 3.39 -3.03
C ASN A 20 0.80 4.04 -2.49
N MET A 21 0.72 5.34 -2.19
CA MET A 21 1.84 6.12 -1.68
C MET A 21 1.37 6.94 -0.49
N THR A 22 2.17 6.97 0.56
CA THR A 22 1.96 7.87 1.70
C THR A 22 2.98 9.00 1.64
N VAL A 23 2.51 10.24 1.78
CA VAL A 23 3.38 11.42 1.83
C VAL A 23 3.10 12.23 3.08
N VAL A 24 4.07 13.06 3.49
CA VAL A 24 3.92 13.95 4.65
C VAL A 24 3.00 15.11 4.26
N ARG A 25 1.85 15.23 4.94
CA ARG A 25 0.79 16.16 4.58
C ARG A 25 1.26 17.61 4.57
N ASP A 26 1.81 18.10 5.67
CA ASP A 26 2.16 19.52 5.81
C ASP A 26 3.23 19.98 4.83
N ILE A 27 4.21 19.11 4.55
CA ILE A 27 5.26 19.38 3.56
C ILE A 27 4.63 19.47 2.17
N THR A 28 3.78 18.51 1.84
CA THR A 28 3.13 18.43 0.54
C THR A 28 2.19 19.60 0.29
N LEU A 29 1.34 19.94 1.26
CA LEU A 29 0.42 21.08 1.15
C LEU A 29 1.17 22.40 1.07
N ARG A 30 2.28 22.56 1.80
CA ARG A 30 3.14 23.75 1.67
C ARG A 30 3.75 23.88 0.27
N GLN A 31 4.16 22.76 -0.34
CA GLN A 31 4.73 22.76 -1.69
C GLN A 31 3.70 23.12 -2.77
N HIS A 32 2.43 22.72 -2.59
CA HIS A 32 1.38 22.87 -3.60
C HIS A 32 0.38 24.00 -3.27
N GLY A 33 0.54 24.66 -2.12
CA GLY A 33 -0.33 25.73 -1.64
C GLY A 33 -1.51 25.23 -0.81
N ASN A 34 -2.34 24.35 -1.39
CA ASN A 34 -3.49 23.76 -0.71
C ASN A 34 -3.86 22.39 -1.32
N LEU A 35 -4.87 21.73 -0.74
CA LEU A 35 -5.33 20.40 -1.16
C LEU A 35 -5.94 20.42 -2.57
N GLU A 36 -6.65 21.48 -2.97
CA GLU A 36 -7.28 21.59 -4.29
C GLU A 36 -6.23 21.67 -5.40
N GLU A 37 -5.24 22.54 -5.25
CA GLU A 37 -4.14 22.69 -6.20
C GLU A 37 -3.29 21.41 -6.29
N LEU A 38 -3.07 20.75 -5.15
CA LEU A 38 -2.43 19.43 -5.12
C LEU A 38 -3.23 18.39 -5.92
N GLN A 39 -4.53 18.25 -5.66
CA GLN A 39 -5.39 17.30 -6.37
C GLN A 39 -5.40 17.57 -7.88
N ARG A 40 -5.48 18.85 -8.27
CA ARG A 40 -5.40 19.27 -9.68
C ARG A 40 -4.06 18.89 -10.29
N TYR A 41 -2.95 19.21 -9.63
CA TYR A 41 -1.59 18.86 -10.09
C TYR A 41 -1.39 17.34 -10.28
N LEU A 42 -1.86 16.53 -9.33
CA LEU A 42 -1.76 15.07 -9.36
C LEU A 42 -2.64 14.46 -10.45
N SER A 43 -3.82 15.04 -10.70
CA SER A 43 -4.76 14.56 -11.72
C SER A 43 -4.15 14.53 -13.13
N TYR A 44 -3.26 15.49 -13.45
CA TYR A 44 -2.53 15.51 -14.73
C TYR A 44 -1.60 14.31 -14.94
N ARG A 45 -1.32 13.54 -13.88
CA ARG A 45 -0.45 12.35 -13.89
C ARG A 45 -1.22 11.07 -13.58
N GLY A 46 -2.56 11.13 -13.51
CA GLY A 46 -3.39 9.98 -13.16
C GLY A 46 -3.26 9.55 -11.68
N ILE A 47 -2.76 10.43 -10.81
CA ILE A 47 -2.63 10.15 -9.37
C ILE A 47 -3.84 10.77 -8.66
N ARG A 48 -4.45 10.03 -7.74
CA ARG A 48 -5.59 10.46 -6.93
C ARG A 48 -5.19 10.60 -5.47
N VAL A 49 -5.66 11.65 -4.80
CA VAL A 49 -5.65 11.71 -3.33
C VAL A 49 -6.84 10.89 -2.85
N VAL A 50 -6.56 9.80 -2.14
CA VAL A 50 -7.59 8.84 -1.67
C VAL A 50 -7.81 8.91 -0.16
N GLY A 51 -7.01 9.68 0.57
CA GLY A 51 -7.28 10.02 1.95
C GLY A 51 -6.34 11.06 2.55
N ASP A 52 -6.76 11.59 3.70
CA ASP A 52 -6.05 12.60 4.49
C ASP A 52 -6.16 12.20 5.97
N ASP A 53 -5.02 12.00 6.63
CA ASP A 53 -4.92 11.78 8.08
C ASP A 53 -4.14 12.94 8.71
N GLU A 54 -4.87 13.95 9.15
CA GLU A 54 -4.31 15.13 9.81
C GLU A 54 -3.58 14.78 11.11
N LYS A 55 -4.07 13.78 11.87
CA LYS A 55 -3.48 13.41 13.17
C LYS A 55 -2.11 12.77 12.99
N ARG A 56 -1.93 12.01 11.91
CA ARG A 56 -0.66 11.36 11.56
C ARG A 56 0.21 12.21 10.63
N ASN A 57 -0.27 13.38 10.19
CA ASN A 57 0.40 14.23 9.20
C ASN A 57 0.66 13.49 7.87
N GLN A 58 -0.35 12.77 7.37
CA GLN A 58 -0.23 11.89 6.19
C GLN A 58 -1.29 12.21 5.14
N LEU A 59 -0.90 12.17 3.87
CA LEU A 59 -1.82 12.08 2.73
C LEU A 59 -1.59 10.75 2.00
N TYR A 60 -2.67 10.14 1.54
CA TYR A 60 -2.64 8.86 0.82
C TYR A 60 -2.96 9.11 -0.65
N TYR A 61 -2.05 8.70 -1.52
CA TYR A 61 -2.24 8.73 -2.96
C TYR A 61 -2.43 7.33 -3.50
N SER A 62 -3.16 7.24 -4.60
CA SER A 62 -3.30 6.02 -5.38
C SER A 62 -3.15 6.34 -6.86
N MET A 63 -2.47 5.47 -7.59
CA MET A 63 -2.38 5.55 -9.04
C MET A 63 -2.62 4.16 -9.63
N ASP A 64 -3.37 4.11 -10.73
CA ASP A 64 -3.54 2.87 -11.48
C ASP A 64 -2.27 2.65 -12.32
N VAL A 65 -1.50 1.63 -11.97
CA VAL A 65 -0.30 1.26 -12.74
C VAL A 65 -0.57 -0.11 -13.32
N PRO A 66 -0.82 -0.22 -14.64
CA PRO A 66 -1.00 -1.51 -15.27
C PRO A 66 0.31 -2.28 -15.19
N CYS A 67 0.38 -3.25 -14.27
CA CYS A 67 1.51 -4.17 -14.22
C CYS A 67 1.40 -5.14 -15.40
N ARG A 68 2.43 -5.16 -16.26
CA ARG A 68 2.50 -6.08 -17.42
C ARG A 68 2.54 -7.57 -17.04
N GLU A 69 2.83 -7.87 -15.78
CA GLU A 69 2.87 -9.22 -15.23
C GLU A 69 1.52 -9.65 -14.63
N LEU A 70 0.52 -8.76 -14.59
CA LEU A 70 -0.85 -9.13 -14.26
C LEU A 70 -1.50 -9.79 -15.47
N THR A 71 -1.93 -11.04 -15.29
CA THR A 71 -2.64 -11.80 -16.32
C THR A 71 -4.13 -11.48 -16.33
N ALA A 72 -4.83 -11.84 -17.41
CA ALA A 72 -6.26 -11.56 -17.57
C ALA A 72 -7.15 -12.28 -16.52
N ASP A 73 -6.65 -13.35 -15.91
CA ASP A 73 -7.27 -14.08 -14.80
C ASP A 73 -6.86 -13.56 -13.41
N ASN A 74 -6.31 -12.35 -13.33
CA ASN A 74 -5.89 -11.67 -12.09
C ASN A 74 -4.81 -12.44 -11.32
N ARG A 75 -3.83 -13.01 -12.04
CA ARG A 75 -2.68 -13.72 -11.47
C ARG A 75 -1.38 -12.98 -11.78
N CYS A 76 -0.39 -13.11 -10.91
CA CYS A 76 0.96 -12.61 -11.14
C CYS A 76 1.77 -13.66 -11.91
N ARG A 77 2.20 -13.32 -13.13
CA ARG A 77 3.02 -14.18 -14.00
C ARG A 77 4.36 -14.55 -13.38
N VAL A 78 4.96 -13.64 -12.60
CA VAL A 78 6.27 -13.82 -11.98
C VAL A 78 6.19 -14.31 -10.52
N HIS A 79 5.06 -14.84 -10.07
CA HIS A 79 4.83 -15.20 -8.66
C HIS A 79 5.96 -16.04 -8.02
N ASP A 80 6.35 -17.12 -8.69
CA ASP A 80 7.41 -18.05 -8.26
C ASP A 80 8.70 -17.90 -9.07
N SER A 81 8.87 -16.74 -9.72
CA SER A 81 10.03 -16.47 -10.57
C SER A 81 11.08 -15.64 -9.84
N PRO A 82 12.38 -15.87 -10.10
CA PRO A 82 13.45 -14.96 -9.66
C PRO A 82 13.35 -13.56 -10.29
N GLU A 83 12.55 -13.38 -11.35
CA GLU A 83 12.27 -12.08 -11.96
C GLU A 83 11.34 -11.20 -11.10
N LYS A 84 10.69 -11.78 -10.07
CA LYS A 84 9.84 -11.03 -9.14
C LYS A 84 10.67 -9.98 -8.40
N PRO A 85 10.40 -8.68 -8.60
CA PRO A 85 11.21 -7.64 -7.96
C PRO A 85 10.95 -7.62 -6.46
N LEU A 86 11.98 -7.22 -5.69
CA LEU A 86 11.91 -7.19 -4.22
C LEU A 86 10.74 -6.36 -3.68
N ILE A 87 10.36 -5.29 -4.38
CA ILE A 87 9.23 -4.44 -4.00
C ILE A 87 7.90 -5.21 -3.97
N CYS A 88 7.68 -6.18 -4.87
CA CYS A 88 6.48 -7.01 -4.86
C CYS A 88 6.38 -7.88 -3.60
N ASN A 89 7.51 -8.24 -2.97
CA ASN A 89 7.52 -9.02 -1.74
C ASN A 89 7.20 -8.18 -0.49
N ARG A 90 7.26 -6.85 -0.61
CA ARG A 90 6.92 -5.92 0.48
C ARG A 90 5.42 -5.68 0.59
N PHE A 91 4.66 -5.85 -0.49
CA PHE A 91 3.21 -5.75 -0.44
C PHE A 91 2.59 -6.91 0.36
N PRO A 92 1.56 -6.65 1.18
CA PRO A 92 1.17 -5.34 1.71
C PRO A 92 2.16 -4.89 2.80
N GLU A 93 2.39 -3.58 2.91
CA GLU A 93 3.28 -3.02 3.94
C GLU A 93 2.50 -2.69 5.22
N THR A 94 1.24 -2.28 5.06
CA THR A 94 0.33 -1.89 6.13
C THR A 94 -1.01 -2.62 6.02
N LYS A 95 -1.82 -2.61 7.08
CA LYS A 95 -3.17 -3.23 7.04
C LYS A 95 -4.08 -2.48 6.08
N GLU A 96 -3.86 -1.18 5.94
CA GLU A 96 -4.63 -0.26 5.11
C GLU A 96 -4.46 -0.61 3.62
N ASP A 97 -3.30 -1.17 3.22
CA ASP A 97 -3.06 -1.61 1.84
C ASP A 97 -3.99 -2.75 1.37
N ILE A 98 -4.58 -3.50 2.30
CA ILE A 98 -5.44 -4.66 2.02
C ILE A 98 -6.77 -4.63 2.76
N GLU A 99 -7.17 -3.49 3.34
CA GLU A 99 -8.40 -3.38 4.12
C GLU A 99 -9.66 -3.72 3.29
N ASP A 100 -9.66 -3.31 2.02
CA ASP A 100 -10.74 -3.61 1.06
C ASP A 100 -10.50 -4.89 0.23
N ILE A 101 -9.34 -5.54 0.41
CA ILE A 101 -8.95 -6.73 -0.35
C ILE A 101 -9.29 -7.99 0.46
N LYS A 102 -10.46 -8.56 0.18
CA LYS A 102 -10.97 -9.71 0.94
C LYS A 102 -10.16 -11.00 0.77
N ASN A 103 -9.49 -11.16 -0.37
CA ASN A 103 -8.83 -12.40 -0.75
C ASN A 103 -7.31 -12.25 -0.83
N CYS A 104 -6.69 -11.39 -0.03
CA CYS A 104 -5.22 -11.36 0.09
C CYS A 104 -4.73 -12.52 0.96
N GLY A 105 -3.66 -13.19 0.54
CA GLY A 105 -3.00 -14.24 1.35
C GLY A 105 -2.24 -13.69 2.57
N PHE A 106 -2.06 -12.37 2.65
CA PHE A 106 -1.50 -11.68 3.81
C PHE A 106 -2.59 -11.13 4.72
N ARG A 107 -2.28 -11.06 6.01
CA ARG A 107 -3.09 -10.39 7.04
C ARG A 107 -2.22 -9.70 8.07
N PHE A 108 -2.82 -8.81 8.86
CA PHE A 108 -2.13 -8.11 9.94
C PHE A 108 -2.75 -8.48 11.28
N SER A 109 -1.91 -8.83 12.24
CA SER A 109 -2.34 -9.18 13.59
C SER A 109 -1.61 -8.33 14.63
N PRO A 110 -2.30 -7.91 15.71
CA PRO A 110 -1.69 -7.11 16.75
C PRO A 110 -0.63 -7.91 17.51
N VAL A 111 0.56 -7.33 17.67
CA VAL A 111 1.60 -7.89 18.52
C VAL A 111 1.37 -7.38 19.94
N LEU A 112 0.98 -8.27 20.85
CA LEU A 112 0.94 -7.95 22.27
C LEU A 112 2.37 -7.81 22.80
N PRO A 113 2.65 -6.80 23.65
CA PRO A 113 3.94 -6.72 24.33
C PRO A 113 4.14 -8.00 25.13
N ARG A 114 5.21 -8.76 24.84
CA ARG A 114 5.61 -9.86 25.73
C ARG A 114 6.11 -9.23 27.02
N HIS A 115 5.39 -9.42 28.12
CA HIS A 115 5.98 -9.22 29.44
C HIS A 115 7.14 -10.21 29.59
N PRO A 116 8.31 -9.80 30.09
CA PRO A 116 9.38 -10.75 30.36
C PRO A 116 8.88 -11.74 31.42
N VAL A 117 8.89 -13.03 31.07
CA VAL A 117 8.74 -14.11 32.04
C VAL A 117 9.95 -13.99 32.97
N ARG A 118 9.70 -13.68 34.24
CA ARG A 118 10.72 -13.82 35.27
C ARG A 118 10.85 -15.30 35.57
N ASP A 119 12.01 -15.86 35.26
CA ASP A 119 12.46 -17.14 35.82
C ASP A 119 12.59 -17.05 37.35
#